data_AF-A0A2N2Z5R2-F1
#
_entry.id   AF-A0A2N2Z5R2-F1
#
_cell.length_a   1.000
_cell.length_b   1.000
_cell.length_c   1.000
_cell.angle_alpha   90.00
_cell.angle_beta   90.00
_cell.angle_gamma   90.00
#
_symmetry.space_group_name_H-M   'P 1'
#
loop_
_entity.id
_entity.type
_entity.pdbx_description
1 polymer ?
#
loop_
_entity_poly.entity_id
_entity_poly.type
_entity_poly.pdbx_seq_one_letter_code
_entity_poly.pdbx_strand_id
1 'polypeptide(L)'
;MLQRDTLYITDSTSCRYIVVDYPVADTARDISADSLWSSTTRTIAPFPMGSKSSGYETPNLLLSGIILSFFILLIIFSRELVSSLPAVFKSLFSLKNHYKLEEKLSLSNMRNIVFVISLIYFPVIITIMADDYISSEFGIYPPLFLILFFLSLIALGIAKKLIFKLLSWLNRDKYTFAVLEKIGFNHIIVAAIVTFPSLLAKLFNPEITEETLIYAMAFSVLPVYIIYIFRSYQIIIGHRFSHFFYILYLCGAEILPIVLLAHFILSL
;
A
#
# COMPACT_ATOMS: atom_id res chain seq x y z
N MET A 1 -32.84 57.99 3.89
CA MET A 1 -32.18 58.68 2.76
C MET A 1 -31.39 57.63 2.01
N LEU A 2 -31.48 57.57 0.67
CA LEU A 2 -30.64 56.68 -0.14
C LEU A 2 -29.36 57.45 -0.48
N GLN A 3 -28.20 56.83 -0.24
CA GLN A 3 -26.91 57.38 -0.63
C GLN A 3 -26.47 56.74 -1.95
N ARG A 4 -26.02 57.57 -2.89
CA ARG A 4 -25.67 57.20 -4.25
C ARG A 4 -24.15 57.16 -4.37
N ASP A 5 -23.57 55.96 -4.45
CA ASP A 5 -22.13 55.80 -4.68
C ASP A 5 -21.82 55.21 -6.05
N THR A 6 -20.57 55.39 -6.47
CA THR A 6 -20.01 54.83 -7.69
C THR A 6 -19.01 53.74 -7.34
N LEU A 7 -19.27 52.51 -7.81
CA LEU A 7 -18.37 51.38 -7.67
C LEU A 7 -17.53 51.26 -8.93
N TYR A 8 -16.21 51.42 -8.79
CA TYR A 8 -15.25 51.25 -9.88
C TYR A 8 -14.72 49.82 -9.89
N ILE A 9 -14.95 49.11 -11.00
CA ILE A 9 -14.41 47.78 -11.25
C ILE A 9 -13.30 47.94 -12.28
N THR A 10 -12.07 47.66 -11.86
CA THR A 10 -10.86 47.76 -12.68
C THR A 10 -10.25 46.38 -12.85
N ASP A 11 -10.06 45.95 -14.08
CA ASP A 11 -9.26 44.77 -14.47
C ASP A 11 -8.07 45.26 -15.33
N SER A 12 -7.09 44.39 -15.53
CA SER A 12 -5.88 44.55 -16.36
C SER A 12 -6.13 45.12 -17.77
N THR A 13 -7.36 45.03 -18.29
CA THR A 13 -7.72 45.49 -19.64
C THR A 13 -8.94 46.42 -19.70
N SER A 14 -9.65 46.66 -18.59
CA SER A 14 -10.83 47.54 -18.62
C SER A 14 -11.18 48.15 -17.26
N CYS A 15 -11.70 49.37 -17.30
CA CYS A 15 -12.29 50.05 -16.14
C CYS A 15 -13.76 50.34 -16.44
N ARG A 16 -14.66 49.85 -15.59
CA ARG A 16 -16.10 50.12 -15.65
C ARG A 16 -16.55 50.70 -14.32
N TYR A 17 -17.59 51.54 -14.34
CA TYR A 17 -18.21 52.03 -13.12
C TYR A 17 -19.70 51.68 -13.12
N ILE A 18 -20.22 51.36 -11.94
CA ILE A 18 -21.63 51.08 -11.70
C ILE A 18 -22.10 52.02 -10.60
N VAL A 19 -23.22 52.71 -10.82
CA VAL A 19 -23.84 53.56 -9.81
C VAL A 19 -24.77 52.69 -8.97
N VAL A 20 -24.59 52.67 -7.66
CA VAL A 20 -25.37 51.84 -6.74
C VAL A 20 -25.96 52.73 -5.65
N ASP A 21 -27.27 52.61 -5.43
CA ASP A 21 -27.99 53.27 -4.34
C ASP A 21 -28.12 52.29 -3.17
N TYR A 22 -27.64 52.65 -1.97
CA TYR A 22 -27.77 51.82 -0.76
C TYR A 22 -28.52 52.54 0.36
N PRO A 23 -29.24 51.79 1.22
CA PRO A 23 -29.87 52.35 2.41
C PRO A 23 -28.79 52.73 3.44
N VAL A 24 -28.83 53.97 3.92
CA VAL A 24 -27.91 54.49 4.95
C VAL A 24 -28.08 53.66 6.24
N ALA A 25 -27.12 52.78 6.53
CA ALA A 25 -26.95 52.14 7.83
C ALA A 25 -25.83 52.87 8.58
N ASP A 26 -26.10 53.25 9.83
CA ASP A 26 -25.21 54.05 10.69
C ASP A 26 -23.75 53.57 10.64
N THR A 27 -22.89 54.42 10.12
CA THR A 27 -21.50 54.12 9.79
C THR A 27 -20.60 54.20 11.03
N ALA A 28 -19.85 53.13 11.26
CA ALA A 28 -18.60 53.18 12.00
C ALA A 28 -17.68 54.26 11.39
N ARG A 29 -17.09 55.12 12.22
CA ARG A 29 -16.23 56.24 11.79
C ARG A 29 -15.01 55.73 11.02
N ASP A 30 -14.99 55.94 9.70
CA ASP A 30 -13.79 55.78 8.86
C ASP A 30 -12.84 56.97 9.09
N ILE A 31 -11.56 56.68 9.34
CA ILE A 31 -10.52 57.66 9.72
C ILE A 31 -9.64 58.05 8.52
N SER A 32 -10.14 57.90 7.29
CA SER A 32 -9.42 58.27 6.07
C SER A 32 -9.50 59.78 5.81
N ALA A 33 -8.45 60.35 5.22
CA ALA A 33 -8.38 61.78 4.88
C ALA A 33 -9.52 62.22 3.93
N ASP A 34 -10.07 61.28 3.15
CA ASP A 34 -11.15 61.52 2.19
C ASP A 34 -12.51 61.76 2.87
N SER A 35 -12.67 61.35 4.14
CA SER A 35 -13.87 61.61 4.94
C SER A 35 -14.17 63.10 5.14
N LEU A 36 -13.17 63.98 4.98
CA LEU A 36 -13.33 65.43 5.02
C LEU A 36 -14.12 65.99 3.84
N TRP A 37 -14.21 65.25 2.74
CA TRP A 37 -14.83 65.71 1.48
C TRP A 37 -16.18 65.03 1.18
N SER A 38 -16.80 64.39 2.19
CA SER A 38 -18.06 63.63 2.07
C SER A 38 -18.05 62.49 1.03
N SER A 39 -16.87 62.18 0.46
CA SER A 39 -16.66 61.11 -0.51
C SER A 39 -15.71 60.08 0.12
N THR A 40 -16.17 58.84 0.30
CA THR A 40 -15.35 57.79 0.90
C THR A 40 -14.94 56.80 -0.18
N THR A 41 -13.67 56.76 -0.56
CA THR A 41 -13.17 55.74 -1.49
C THR A 41 -12.66 54.55 -0.69
N ARG A 42 -13.43 53.45 -0.65
CA ARG A 42 -12.97 52.17 -0.12
C ARG A 42 -12.45 51.29 -1.25
N THR A 43 -11.14 51.06 -1.27
CA THR A 43 -10.51 50.08 -2.16
C THR A 43 -10.60 48.69 -1.53
N ILE A 44 -11.54 47.88 -2.01
CA ILE A 44 -11.59 46.46 -1.65
C ILE A 44 -10.69 45.75 -2.66
N ALA A 45 -9.56 45.22 -2.20
CA ALA A 45 -8.73 44.36 -3.04
C ALA A 45 -9.60 43.17 -3.51
N PRO A 46 -9.54 42.79 -4.80
CA PRO A 46 -10.29 41.63 -5.26
C PRO A 46 -9.90 40.43 -4.40
N PHE A 47 -10.91 39.75 -3.83
CA PHE A 47 -10.70 38.44 -3.22
C PHE A 47 -9.92 37.60 -4.24
N PRO A 48 -8.81 36.94 -3.85
CA PRO A 48 -8.09 36.09 -4.77
C PRO A 48 -9.11 35.08 -5.34
N MET A 49 -9.43 35.22 -6.63
CA MET A 49 -10.23 34.22 -7.34
C MET A 49 -9.55 32.89 -7.08
N GLY A 50 -10.27 31.99 -6.40
CA GLY A 50 -9.70 30.81 -5.78
C GLY A 50 -8.63 30.18 -6.65
N SER A 51 -7.37 30.42 -6.30
CA SER A 51 -6.44 29.31 -6.35
C SER A 51 -7.16 28.26 -5.52
N LYS A 52 -7.55 27.14 -6.13
CA LYS A 52 -7.69 25.90 -5.37
C LYS A 52 -6.50 25.95 -4.42
N SER A 53 -6.75 26.15 -3.14
CA SER A 53 -5.74 25.79 -2.17
C SER A 53 -5.53 24.33 -2.49
N SER A 54 -4.49 23.99 -3.25
CA SER A 54 -3.77 22.77 -2.98
C SER A 54 -3.49 22.92 -1.51
N GLY A 55 -4.37 22.32 -0.69
CA GLY A 55 -4.14 22.22 0.73
C GLY A 55 -2.70 21.75 0.80
N TYR A 56 -1.86 22.51 1.49
CA TYR A 56 -0.60 21.92 1.92
C TYR A 56 -1.05 20.74 2.77
N GLU A 57 -1.16 19.57 2.15
CA GLU A 57 -1.37 18.31 2.83
C GLU A 57 -0.22 18.25 3.80
N THR A 58 -0.52 18.49 5.07
CA THR A 58 0.48 18.34 6.12
C THR A 58 0.95 16.90 5.98
N PRO A 59 2.22 16.67 5.60
CA PRO A 59 2.69 15.33 5.32
C PRO A 59 2.43 14.51 6.57
N ASN A 60 1.75 13.37 6.40
CA ASN A 60 1.43 12.46 7.49
C ASN A 60 2.76 11.96 8.10
N LEU A 61 3.25 12.67 9.13
CA LEU A 61 4.58 12.44 9.73
C LEU A 61 4.76 10.98 10.15
N LEU A 62 3.67 10.36 10.61
CA LEU A 62 3.64 8.95 10.99
C LEU A 62 3.82 8.03 9.79
N LEU A 63 3.12 8.28 8.67
CA LEU A 63 3.26 7.51 7.43
C LEU A 63 4.69 7.64 6.87
N SER A 64 5.18 8.88 6.76
CA SER A 64 6.55 9.16 6.29
C SER A 64 7.60 8.51 7.18
N GLY A 65 7.40 8.51 8.51
CA GLY A 65 8.28 7.85 9.47
C GLY A 65 8.32 6.32 9.30
N ILE A 66 7.17 5.67 9.11
CA ILE A 66 7.09 4.22 8.86
C ILE A 66 7.80 3.87 7.55
N ILE A 67 7.53 4.63 6.48
CA ILE A 67 8.13 4.42 5.17
C ILE A 67 9.65 4.61 5.24
N LEU A 68 10.13 5.68 5.87
CA LEU A 68 11.55 5.93 6.05
C LEU A 68 12.21 4.79 6.84
N SER A 69 11.59 4.32 7.93
CA SER A 69 12.08 3.19 8.71
C SER A 69 12.17 1.92 7.86
N PHE A 70 11.21 1.66 6.97
CA PHE A 70 11.25 0.52 6.05
C PHE A 70 12.41 0.62 5.07
N PHE A 71 12.66 1.79 4.48
CA PHE A 71 13.82 1.99 3.60
C PHE A 71 15.16 1.86 4.34
N ILE A 72 15.26 2.36 5.57
CA ILE A 72 16.44 2.16 6.42
C ILE A 72 16.67 0.67 6.67
N LEU A 73 15.62 -0.10 6.98
CA LEU A 73 15.72 -1.56 7.13
C LEU A 73 16.21 -2.23 5.84
N LEU A 74 15.70 -1.81 4.66
CA LEU A 74 16.17 -2.32 3.38
C LEU A 74 17.66 -2.05 3.14
N ILE A 75 18.16 -0.86 3.53
CA ILE A 75 19.57 -0.49 3.40
C ILE A 75 20.43 -1.34 4.35
N ILE A 76 20.04 -1.47 5.61
CA ILE A 76 20.76 -2.25 6.62
C ILE A 76 20.88 -3.72 6.20
N PHE A 77 19.78 -4.31 5.74
CA PHE A 77 19.71 -5.72 5.33
C PHE A 77 19.95 -5.95 3.83
N SER A 78 20.52 -4.96 3.13
CA SER A 78 20.78 -5.03 1.69
C SER A 78 21.74 -6.17 1.32
N ARG A 79 22.71 -6.47 2.19
CA ARG A 79 23.65 -7.58 2.00
C ARG A 79 22.94 -8.93 2.04
N GLU A 80 22.05 -9.14 3.00
CA GLU A 80 21.27 -10.35 3.18
C GLU A 80 20.31 -10.55 2.00
N LEU A 81 19.68 -9.46 1.53
CA LEU A 81 18.88 -9.45 0.31
C LEU A 81 19.69 -9.93 -0.88
N VAL A 82 20.76 -9.22 -1.25
CA VAL A 82 21.58 -9.53 -2.44
C VAL A 82 22.17 -10.94 -2.38
N SER A 83 22.61 -11.39 -1.18
CA SER A 83 23.22 -12.71 -1.02
C SER A 83 22.23 -13.87 -1.09
N SER A 84 20.98 -13.68 -0.68
CA SER A 84 19.98 -14.76 -0.63
C SER A 84 19.19 -14.90 -1.95
N LEU A 85 18.99 -13.80 -2.67
CA LEU A 85 18.24 -13.73 -3.92
C LEU A 85 18.58 -14.83 -4.95
N PRO A 86 19.86 -15.00 -5.39
CA PRO A 86 20.17 -15.99 -6.42
C PRO A 86 19.90 -17.42 -5.96
N ALA A 87 20.04 -17.71 -4.67
CA ALA A 87 19.74 -19.02 -4.11
C ALA A 87 18.22 -19.26 -4.04
N VAL A 88 17.44 -18.25 -3.67
CA VAL A 88 15.96 -18.29 -3.67
C VAL A 88 15.44 -18.49 -5.10
N PHE A 89 15.92 -17.72 -6.08
CA PHE A 89 15.53 -17.90 -7.49
C PHE A 89 15.88 -19.29 -8.02
N LYS A 90 17.09 -19.80 -7.74
CA LYS A 90 17.47 -21.17 -8.13
C LYS A 90 16.62 -22.25 -7.46
N SER A 91 16.09 -21.98 -6.27
CA SER A 91 15.22 -22.90 -5.54
C SER A 91 13.80 -22.98 -6.13
N LEU A 92 13.31 -21.93 -6.81
CA LEU A 92 12.02 -21.96 -7.51
C LEU A 92 11.98 -23.02 -8.60
N PHE A 93 13.10 -23.19 -9.31
CA PHE A 93 13.21 -24.09 -10.45
C PHE A 93 13.71 -25.50 -10.08
N SER A 94 14.28 -25.71 -8.88
CA SER A 94 14.75 -27.02 -8.46
C SER A 94 14.60 -27.26 -6.95
N LEU A 95 13.87 -28.32 -6.60
CA LEU A 95 13.77 -28.81 -5.21
C LEU A 95 15.13 -29.20 -4.63
N LYS A 96 16.05 -29.73 -5.45
CA LYS A 96 17.43 -30.04 -5.01
C LYS A 96 18.16 -28.79 -4.54
N ASN A 97 17.94 -27.65 -5.20
CA ASN A 97 18.53 -26.38 -4.78
C ASN A 97 17.87 -25.83 -3.51
N HIS A 98 16.58 -26.12 -3.30
CA HIS A 98 15.91 -25.80 -2.04
C HIS A 98 16.52 -26.56 -0.85
N TYR A 99 16.75 -27.87 -0.98
CA TYR A 99 17.41 -28.63 0.08
C TYR A 99 18.84 -28.14 0.38
N LYS A 100 19.61 -27.81 -0.67
CA LYS A 100 20.94 -27.19 -0.51
C LYS A 100 20.91 -25.82 0.19
N LEU A 101 19.82 -25.08 0.04
CA LEU A 101 19.61 -23.80 0.71
C LEU A 101 19.36 -24.00 2.21
N GLU A 102 18.58 -25.02 2.58
CA GLU A 102 18.31 -25.35 3.99
C GLU A 102 19.51 -25.93 4.71
N GLU A 103 20.34 -26.73 4.02
CA GLU A 103 21.55 -27.32 4.60
C GLU A 103 22.56 -26.25 5.06
N LYS A 104 22.58 -25.10 4.38
CA LYS A 104 23.45 -23.97 4.74
C LYS A 104 22.76 -23.05 5.75
N LEU A 105 23.04 -23.27 7.03
CA LEU A 105 22.42 -22.53 8.14
C LEU A 105 22.50 -20.99 7.98
N SER A 106 23.65 -20.47 7.55
CA SER A 106 23.81 -19.02 7.30
C SER A 106 22.87 -18.50 6.21
N LEU A 107 22.71 -19.26 5.12
CA LEU A 107 21.88 -18.88 3.99
C LEU A 107 20.39 -19.05 4.30
N SER A 108 20.01 -20.10 5.04
CA SER A 108 18.65 -20.28 5.55
C SER A 108 18.26 -19.16 6.52
N ASN A 109 19.18 -18.70 7.38
CA ASN A 109 18.92 -17.58 8.29
C ASN A 109 18.78 -16.25 7.55
N MET A 110 19.69 -15.94 6.61
CA MET A 110 19.58 -14.75 5.74
C MET A 110 18.25 -14.73 4.99
N ARG A 111 17.81 -15.88 4.46
CA ARG A 111 16.50 -15.99 3.81
C ARG A 111 15.35 -15.72 4.78
N ASN A 112 15.39 -16.21 6.02
CA ASN A 112 14.32 -15.94 6.98
C ASN A 112 14.20 -14.44 7.29
N ILE A 113 15.33 -13.73 7.39
CA ILE A 113 15.35 -12.25 7.55
C ILE A 113 14.69 -11.60 6.33
N VAL A 114 15.09 -12.01 5.12
CA VAL A 114 14.56 -11.47 3.87
C VAL A 114 13.08 -11.77 3.71
N PHE A 115 12.60 -12.92 4.16
CA PHE A 115 11.18 -13.25 4.21
C PHE A 115 10.39 -12.25 5.06
N VAL A 116 10.88 -11.89 6.25
CA VAL A 116 10.22 -10.90 7.11
C VAL A 116 10.18 -9.53 6.43
N ILE A 117 11.26 -9.12 5.79
CA ILE A 117 11.32 -7.87 5.02
C ILE A 117 10.31 -7.90 3.86
N SER A 118 10.24 -9.00 3.10
CA SER A 118 9.26 -9.20 2.03
C SER A 118 7.82 -9.24 2.54
N LEU A 119 7.57 -9.66 3.78
CA LEU A 119 6.24 -9.61 4.39
C LEU A 119 5.82 -8.17 4.70
N ILE A 120 6.74 -7.34 5.22
CA ILE A 120 6.51 -5.91 5.50
C ILE A 120 6.37 -5.09 4.21
N TYR A 121 7.04 -5.51 3.14
CA TYR A 121 7.00 -4.87 1.82
C TYR A 121 5.57 -4.71 1.30
N PHE A 122 4.72 -5.75 1.38
CA PHE A 122 3.37 -5.69 0.80
C PHE A 122 2.50 -4.59 1.42
N PRO A 123 2.38 -4.48 2.76
CA PRO A 123 1.63 -3.38 3.37
C PRO A 123 2.20 -2.00 3.08
N VAL A 124 3.53 -1.85 3.11
CA VAL A 124 4.14 -0.54 2.86
C VAL A 124 3.89 -0.09 1.43
N ILE A 125 4.14 -0.96 0.44
CA ILE A 125 3.98 -0.61 -0.97
C ILE A 125 2.51 -0.38 -1.32
N ILE A 126 1.59 -1.23 -0.89
CA ILE A 126 0.16 -1.03 -1.19
C ILE A 126 -0.34 0.29 -0.60
N THR A 127 0.06 0.64 0.63
CA THR A 127 -0.35 1.92 1.25
C THR A 127 0.21 3.13 0.51
N ILE A 128 1.48 3.09 0.07
CA ILE A 128 2.09 4.18 -0.74
C ILE A 128 1.39 4.31 -2.10
N MET A 129 0.99 3.18 -2.68
CA MET A 129 0.52 3.13 -4.06
C MET A 129 -0.98 3.36 -4.21
N ALA A 130 -1.74 3.21 -3.15
CA ALA A 130 -3.19 3.34 -3.15
C ALA A 130 -3.68 4.28 -2.04
N ASP A 131 -2.87 5.28 -1.64
CA ASP A 131 -3.15 6.17 -0.50
C ASP A 131 -4.51 6.87 -0.68
N ASP A 132 -4.70 7.49 -1.84
CA ASP A 132 -5.94 8.19 -2.20
C ASP A 132 -7.11 7.20 -2.27
N TYR A 133 -6.93 6.07 -2.96
CA TYR A 133 -7.93 5.02 -3.11
C TYR A 133 -8.37 4.42 -1.76
N ILE A 134 -7.43 4.18 -0.85
CA ILE A 134 -7.72 3.64 0.50
C ILE A 134 -8.56 4.64 1.29
N SER A 135 -8.21 5.93 1.22
CA SER A 135 -8.94 6.97 1.93
C SER A 135 -10.34 7.21 1.35
N SER A 136 -10.49 7.13 0.02
CA SER A 136 -11.76 7.43 -0.66
C SER A 136 -12.77 6.27 -0.60
N GLU A 137 -12.31 5.04 -0.82
CA GLU A 137 -13.21 3.87 -0.88
C GLU A 137 -13.48 3.28 0.50
N PHE A 138 -12.45 3.13 1.33
CA PHE A 138 -12.61 2.50 2.64
C PHE A 138 -12.86 3.52 3.76
N GLY A 139 -12.59 4.81 3.54
CA GLY A 139 -12.72 5.84 4.59
C GLY A 139 -11.74 5.63 5.76
N ILE A 140 -10.65 4.88 5.54
CA ILE A 140 -9.68 4.51 6.57
C ILE A 140 -8.45 5.41 6.48
N TYR A 141 -7.97 5.90 7.62
CA TYR A 141 -6.70 6.61 7.69
C TYR A 141 -5.54 5.69 7.24
N PRO A 142 -4.76 6.03 6.20
CA PRO A 142 -3.84 5.09 5.54
C PRO A 142 -2.80 4.41 6.47
N PRO A 143 -2.23 5.08 7.49
CA PRO A 143 -1.37 4.39 8.46
C PRO A 143 -2.06 3.31 9.27
N LEU A 144 -3.36 3.46 9.59
CA LEU A 144 -4.12 2.41 10.25
C LEU A 144 -4.37 1.24 9.30
N PHE A 145 -4.64 1.51 8.02
CA PHE A 145 -4.75 0.48 7.00
C PHE A 145 -3.46 -0.36 6.91
N LEU A 146 -2.29 0.29 6.88
CA LEU A 146 -0.99 -0.39 6.87
C LEU A 146 -0.84 -1.34 8.07
N ILE A 147 -1.13 -0.85 9.28
CA ILE A 147 -1.00 -1.65 10.51
C ILE A 147 -1.98 -2.83 10.50
N LEU A 148 -3.25 -2.58 10.15
CA LEU A 148 -4.28 -3.63 10.07
C LEU A 148 -3.92 -4.69 9.03
N PHE A 149 -3.44 -4.27 7.87
CA PHE A 149 -3.05 -5.18 6.81
C PHE A 149 -1.82 -6.00 7.20
N PHE A 150 -0.82 -5.39 7.85
CA PHE A 150 0.33 -6.12 8.40
C PHE A 150 -0.08 -7.14 9.48
N LEU A 151 -0.97 -6.76 10.41
CA LEU A 151 -1.51 -7.67 11.42
C LEU A 151 -2.31 -8.81 10.80
N SER A 152 -3.08 -8.55 9.74
CA SER A 152 -3.80 -9.56 8.98
C SER A 152 -2.85 -10.59 8.35
N LEU A 153 -1.76 -10.13 7.72
CA LEU A 153 -0.73 -11.02 7.16
C LEU A 153 -0.06 -11.89 8.25
N ILE A 154 0.22 -11.32 9.43
CA ILE A 154 0.75 -12.08 10.56
C ILE A 154 -0.27 -13.12 11.03
N ALA A 155 -1.54 -12.75 11.16
CA ALA A 155 -2.61 -13.66 11.60
C ALA A 155 -2.76 -14.84 10.63
N LEU A 156 -2.74 -14.58 9.31
CA LEU A 156 -2.74 -15.62 8.28
C LEU A 156 -1.49 -16.51 8.36
N GLY A 157 -0.32 -15.93 8.60
CA GLY A 157 0.93 -16.67 8.79
C GLY A 157 0.87 -17.61 10.01
N ILE A 158 0.34 -17.13 11.14
CA ILE A 158 0.14 -17.93 12.35
C ILE A 158 -0.87 -19.05 12.09
N ALA A 159 -2.01 -18.73 11.46
CA ALA A 159 -3.02 -19.73 11.11
C ALA A 159 -2.44 -20.83 10.22
N LYS A 160 -1.69 -20.46 9.18
CA LYS A 160 -1.02 -21.41 8.28
C LYS A 160 0.00 -22.28 9.02
N LYS A 161 0.76 -21.69 9.94
CA LYS A 161 1.72 -22.42 10.80
C LYS A 161 1.02 -23.41 11.73
N LEU A 162 -0.13 -23.04 12.30
CA LEU A 162 -0.94 -23.93 13.12
C LEU A 162 -1.50 -25.11 12.30
N ILE A 163 -1.97 -24.84 11.09
CA ILE A 163 -2.43 -25.88 10.15
C ILE A 163 -1.29 -26.85 9.84
N PHE A 164 -0.09 -26.38 9.50
CA PHE A 164 1.06 -27.25 9.27
C PHE A 164 1.46 -28.06 10.49
N LYS A 165 1.41 -27.46 11.69
CA LYS A 165 1.68 -28.18 12.93
C LYS A 165 0.65 -29.29 13.19
N LEU A 166 -0.63 -29.02 12.91
CA LEU A 166 -1.72 -30.00 13.03
C LEU A 166 -1.55 -31.15 12.02
N LEU A 167 -1.31 -30.83 10.74
CA LEU A 167 -1.07 -31.82 9.68
C LEU A 167 0.17 -32.67 9.97
N SER A 168 1.22 -32.05 10.50
CA SER A 168 2.44 -32.74 10.90
C SER A 168 2.21 -33.70 12.06
N TRP A 169 1.43 -33.28 13.06
CA TRP A 169 1.09 -34.13 14.19
C TRP A 169 0.21 -35.31 13.76
N LEU A 170 -0.80 -35.06 12.93
CA LEU A 170 -1.74 -36.08 12.44
C LEU A 170 -1.05 -37.15 11.60
N ASN A 171 -0.15 -36.74 10.70
CA ASN A 171 0.55 -37.65 9.79
C ASN A 171 1.87 -38.20 10.38
N ARG A 172 2.26 -37.76 11.58
CA ARG A 172 3.56 -38.08 12.23
C ARG A 172 4.78 -37.75 11.38
N ASP A 173 4.65 -36.85 10.41
CA ASP A 173 5.73 -36.40 9.55
C ASP A 173 5.97 -34.90 9.80
N LYS A 174 7.11 -34.56 10.39
CA LYS A 174 7.52 -33.17 10.65
C LYS A 174 8.32 -32.57 9.51
N TYR A 175 8.97 -33.42 8.73
CA TYR A 175 9.93 -32.98 7.73
C TYR A 175 9.20 -32.39 6.52
N THR A 176 8.19 -33.08 6.00
CA THR A 176 7.45 -32.64 4.80
C THR A 176 6.80 -31.27 4.99
N PHE A 177 6.10 -31.05 6.12
CA PHE A 177 5.42 -29.78 6.36
C PHE A 177 6.38 -28.64 6.73
N ALA A 178 7.52 -28.94 7.35
CA ALA A 178 8.57 -27.94 7.57
C ALA A 178 9.17 -27.47 6.23
N VAL A 179 9.47 -28.40 5.32
CA VAL A 179 9.95 -28.07 3.96
C VAL A 179 8.90 -27.26 3.21
N LEU A 180 7.62 -27.61 3.32
CA LEU A 180 6.53 -26.89 2.69
C LEU A 180 6.39 -25.44 3.20
N GLU A 181 6.52 -25.23 4.51
CA GLU A 181 6.57 -23.90 5.13
C GLU A 181 7.73 -23.06 4.56
N LYS A 182 8.93 -23.66 4.52
CA LYS A 182 10.15 -22.99 4.02
C LYS A 182 10.10 -22.68 2.52
N ILE A 183 9.42 -23.51 1.75
CA ILE A 183 9.15 -23.23 0.33
C ILE A 183 8.18 -22.05 0.19
N GLY A 184 7.20 -21.93 1.07
CA GLY A 184 6.32 -20.76 1.13
C GLY A 184 7.11 -19.45 1.29
N PHE A 185 8.15 -19.43 2.14
CA PHE A 185 8.98 -18.23 2.34
C PHE A 185 9.67 -17.80 1.04
N ASN A 186 10.22 -18.76 0.29
CA ASN A 186 10.89 -18.48 -0.98
C ASN A 186 9.93 -17.84 -2.00
N HIS A 187 8.68 -18.31 -2.04
CA HIS A 187 7.68 -17.79 -2.98
C HIS A 187 7.19 -16.39 -2.59
N ILE A 188 7.08 -16.08 -1.29
CA ILE A 188 6.75 -14.73 -0.80
C ILE A 188 7.86 -13.74 -1.14
N ILE A 189 9.12 -14.13 -0.97
CA ILE A 189 10.27 -13.30 -1.39
C ILE A 189 10.22 -13.01 -2.88
N VAL A 190 9.91 -14.02 -3.69
CA VAL A 190 9.83 -13.90 -5.14
C VAL A 190 8.65 -13.04 -5.57
N ALA A 191 7.50 -13.18 -4.92
CA ALA A 191 6.34 -12.32 -5.15
C ALA A 191 6.67 -10.84 -4.87
N ALA A 192 7.41 -10.54 -3.80
CA ALA A 192 7.84 -9.17 -3.52
C ALA A 192 8.76 -8.60 -4.63
N ILE A 193 9.65 -9.42 -5.19
CA ILE A 193 10.54 -8.98 -6.28
C ILE A 193 9.78 -8.80 -7.60
N VAL A 194 8.87 -9.72 -7.92
CA VAL A 194 8.11 -9.71 -9.18
C VAL A 194 7.07 -8.58 -9.20
N THR A 195 6.61 -8.11 -8.03
CA THR A 195 5.72 -6.94 -7.91
C THR A 195 6.47 -5.61 -7.91
N PHE A 196 7.79 -5.59 -7.68
CA PHE A 196 8.59 -4.37 -7.65
C PHE A 196 8.54 -3.53 -8.94
N PRO A 197 8.51 -4.11 -10.16
CA PRO A 197 8.30 -3.34 -11.39
C PRO A 197 7.01 -2.52 -11.42
N SER A 198 5.94 -2.97 -10.75
CA SER A 198 4.69 -2.19 -10.64
C SER A 198 4.94 -0.89 -9.87
N LEU A 199 5.76 -0.94 -8.81
CA LEU A 199 6.18 0.26 -8.07
C LEU A 199 6.94 1.25 -8.97
N LEU A 200 7.90 0.73 -9.75
CA LEU A 200 8.65 1.54 -10.71
C LEU A 200 7.73 2.17 -11.76
N ALA A 201 6.69 1.47 -12.22
CA ALA A 201 5.74 2.00 -13.20
C ALA A 201 5.02 3.26 -12.70
N LYS A 202 4.58 3.30 -11.43
CA LYS A 202 3.97 4.52 -10.83
C LYS A 202 4.97 5.68 -10.77
N LEU A 203 6.24 5.38 -10.50
CA LEU A 203 7.30 6.40 -10.42
C LEU A 203 7.61 7.03 -11.78
N PHE A 204 7.61 6.23 -12.86
CA PHE A 204 7.87 6.74 -14.21
C PHE A 204 6.64 7.36 -14.86
N ASN A 205 5.44 6.85 -14.58
CA ASN A 205 4.17 7.31 -15.15
C ASN A 205 3.15 7.58 -14.04
N PRO A 206 3.08 8.81 -13.52
CA PRO A 206 2.15 9.16 -12.43
C PRO A 206 0.67 9.18 -12.88
N GLU A 207 0.40 9.14 -14.19
CA GLU A 207 -0.97 9.09 -14.73
C GLU A 207 -1.63 7.71 -14.64
N ILE A 208 -0.87 6.67 -14.25
CA ILE A 208 -1.42 5.33 -14.05
C ILE A 208 -2.35 5.34 -12.82
N THR A 209 -3.60 4.92 -13.03
CA THR A 209 -4.59 4.86 -11.95
C THR A 209 -4.21 3.81 -10.90
N GLU A 210 -4.51 4.09 -9.63
CA GLU A 210 -4.14 3.22 -8.51
C GLU A 210 -4.74 1.81 -8.63
N GLU A 211 -5.96 1.71 -9.14
CA GLU A 211 -6.64 0.43 -9.41
C GLU A 211 -5.88 -0.43 -10.42
N THR A 212 -5.47 0.13 -11.56
CA THR A 212 -4.72 -0.63 -12.59
C THR A 212 -3.42 -1.18 -12.04
N LEU A 213 -2.84 -0.48 -11.08
CA LEU A 213 -1.61 -0.87 -10.46
C LEU A 213 -1.79 -1.99 -9.44
N ILE A 214 -2.85 -1.95 -8.64
CA ILE A 214 -3.26 -3.06 -7.77
C ILE A 214 -3.49 -4.32 -8.61
N TYR A 215 -4.21 -4.19 -9.74
CA TYR A 215 -4.41 -5.31 -10.67
C TYR A 215 -3.10 -5.83 -11.27
N ALA A 216 -2.17 -4.94 -11.63
CA ALA A 216 -0.86 -5.33 -12.12
C ALA A 216 -0.06 -6.12 -11.07
N MET A 217 -0.07 -5.67 -9.81
CA MET A 217 0.55 -6.40 -8.69
C MET A 217 -0.09 -7.77 -8.51
N ALA A 218 -1.43 -7.85 -8.46
CA ALA A 218 -2.15 -9.11 -8.31
C ALA A 218 -1.84 -10.09 -9.45
N PHE A 219 -1.84 -9.63 -10.70
CA PHE A 219 -1.52 -10.43 -11.87
C PHE A 219 -0.07 -10.93 -11.85
N SER A 220 0.87 -10.12 -11.34
CA SER A 220 2.28 -10.50 -11.23
C SER A 220 2.54 -11.59 -10.17
N VAL A 221 1.73 -11.64 -9.10
CA VAL A 221 1.82 -12.67 -8.04
C VAL A 221 1.23 -14.01 -8.48
N LEU A 222 0.21 -13.99 -9.34
CA LEU A 222 -0.49 -15.18 -9.82
C LEU A 222 0.44 -16.28 -10.38
N PRO A 223 1.41 -16.03 -11.29
CA PRO A 223 2.32 -17.06 -11.76
C PRO A 223 3.22 -17.62 -10.65
N VAL A 224 3.65 -16.79 -9.69
CA VAL A 224 4.44 -17.24 -8.53
C VAL A 224 3.62 -18.19 -7.67
N TYR A 225 2.33 -17.90 -7.47
CA TYR A 225 1.41 -18.74 -6.73
C TYR A 225 1.14 -20.09 -7.44
N ILE A 226 1.00 -20.10 -8.76
CA ILE A 226 0.87 -21.35 -9.54
C ILE A 226 2.12 -22.23 -9.37
N ILE A 227 3.32 -21.63 -9.44
CA ILE A 227 4.57 -22.36 -9.20
C ILE A 227 4.60 -22.94 -7.78
N TYR A 228 4.16 -22.18 -6.78
CA TYR A 228 4.05 -22.64 -5.40
C TYR A 228 3.14 -23.86 -5.25
N ILE A 229 1.95 -23.83 -5.86
CA ILE A 229 1.00 -24.96 -5.84
C ILE A 229 1.66 -26.20 -6.48
N PHE A 230 2.28 -26.05 -7.65
CA PHE A 230 2.94 -27.15 -8.33
C PHE A 230 4.10 -27.74 -7.50
N ARG A 231 4.86 -26.91 -6.79
CA ARG A 231 5.93 -27.37 -5.89
C ARG A 231 5.38 -28.08 -4.68
N SER A 232 4.32 -27.56 -4.09
CA SER A 232 3.62 -28.17 -2.96
C SER A 232 3.12 -29.57 -3.32
N TYR A 233 2.56 -29.73 -4.52
CA TYR A 233 2.18 -31.03 -5.09
C TYR A 233 3.36 -31.99 -5.19
N GLN A 234 4.49 -31.56 -5.79
CA GLN A 234 5.69 -32.40 -5.93
C GLN A 234 6.23 -32.91 -4.59
N ILE A 235 6.19 -32.08 -3.54
CA ILE A 235 6.67 -32.43 -2.21
C ILE A 235 5.75 -33.47 -1.57
N ILE A 236 4.44 -33.20 -1.56
CA ILE A 236 3.44 -34.05 -0.90
C ILE A 236 3.40 -35.44 -1.58
N ILE A 237 3.34 -35.49 -2.92
CA ILE A 237 3.34 -36.77 -3.65
C ILE A 237 4.72 -37.46 -3.57
N GLY A 238 5.81 -36.68 -3.57
CA GLY A 238 7.17 -37.20 -3.40
C GLY A 238 7.36 -37.93 -2.06
N HIS A 239 6.65 -37.49 -1.01
CA HIS A 239 6.61 -38.13 0.31
C HIS A 239 5.53 -39.21 0.45
N ARG A 240 5.00 -39.76 -0.65
CA ARG A 240 4.05 -40.89 -0.69
C ARG A 240 2.67 -40.59 -0.09
N PHE A 241 2.28 -39.33 0.08
CA PHE A 241 0.90 -38.99 0.42
C PHE A 241 -0.04 -39.25 -0.76
N SER A 242 -1.32 -39.51 -0.48
CA SER A 242 -2.36 -39.69 -1.51
C SER A 242 -2.69 -38.37 -2.21
N HIS A 243 -3.11 -38.45 -3.47
CA HIS A 243 -3.65 -37.29 -4.21
C HIS A 243 -4.87 -36.70 -3.52
N PHE A 244 -5.68 -37.52 -2.86
CA PHE A 244 -6.80 -37.05 -2.05
C PHE A 244 -6.35 -36.16 -0.90
N PHE A 245 -5.24 -36.50 -0.24
CA PHE A 245 -4.66 -35.69 0.82
C PHE A 245 -4.19 -34.33 0.29
N TYR A 246 -3.60 -34.30 -0.91
CA TYR A 246 -3.20 -33.05 -1.56
C TYR A 246 -4.39 -32.14 -1.85
N ILE A 247 -5.50 -32.68 -2.37
CA ILE A 247 -6.73 -31.90 -2.63
C ILE A 247 -7.27 -31.31 -1.31
N LEU A 248 -7.32 -32.12 -0.25
CA LEU A 248 -7.76 -31.66 1.06
C LEU A 248 -6.86 -30.55 1.62
N TYR A 249 -5.53 -30.69 1.46
CA TYR A 249 -4.56 -29.65 1.80
C TYR A 249 -4.80 -28.36 1.00
N LEU A 250 -4.97 -28.46 -0.31
CA LEU A 250 -5.20 -27.31 -1.18
C LEU A 250 -6.48 -26.56 -0.77
N CYS A 251 -7.57 -27.29 -0.53
CA CYS A 251 -8.84 -26.70 -0.11
C CYS A 251 -8.74 -26.08 1.30
N GLY A 252 -8.18 -26.79 2.28
CA GLY A 252 -8.20 -26.36 3.68
C GLY A 252 -7.13 -25.32 4.03
N ALA A 253 -5.90 -25.51 3.56
CA ALA A 253 -4.75 -24.70 3.98
C ALA A 253 -4.43 -23.54 3.04
N GLU A 254 -4.79 -23.63 1.76
CA GLU A 254 -4.46 -22.62 0.75
C GLU A 254 -5.69 -21.84 0.27
N ILE A 255 -6.72 -22.52 -0.26
CA ILE A 255 -7.89 -21.86 -0.85
C ILE A 255 -8.84 -21.27 0.20
N LEU A 256 -9.18 -22.01 1.25
CA LEU A 256 -10.17 -21.58 2.24
C LEU A 256 -9.79 -20.28 2.96
N PRO A 257 -8.53 -20.05 3.39
CA PRO A 257 -8.13 -18.76 3.95
C PRO A 257 -8.28 -17.59 2.95
N ILE A 258 -7.99 -17.82 1.66
CA ILE A 258 -8.14 -16.81 0.61
C ILE A 258 -9.61 -16.48 0.38
N VAL A 259 -10.47 -17.50 0.30
CA VAL A 259 -11.92 -17.33 0.08
C VAL A 259 -12.58 -16.65 1.28
N LEU A 260 -12.23 -17.03 2.51
CA LEU A 260 -12.74 -16.36 3.72
C LEU A 260 -12.32 -14.89 3.76
N LEU A 261 -11.09 -14.58 3.37
CA LEU A 261 -10.60 -13.21 3.31
C LEU A 261 -11.34 -12.41 2.23
N ALA A 262 -11.51 -12.98 1.03
CA ALA A 262 -12.27 -12.34 -0.04
C ALA A 262 -13.74 -12.09 0.35
N HIS A 263 -14.39 -13.08 0.97
CA HIS A 263 -15.75 -12.93 1.45
C HIS A 263 -15.85 -11.85 2.53
N PHE A 264 -14.90 -11.81 3.48
CA PHE A 264 -14.87 -10.79 4.52
C PHE A 264 -14.75 -9.38 3.93
N ILE A 265 -13.88 -9.19 2.93
CA ILE A 265 -13.72 -7.91 2.23
C ILE A 265 -15.00 -7.54 1.46
N LEU A 266 -15.61 -8.48 0.74
CA LEU A 266 -16.82 -8.22 -0.06
C LEU A 266 -18.09 -8.01 0.78
N SER A 267 -18.11 -8.50 2.02
CA SER A 267 -19.24 -8.35 2.94
C SER A 267 -19.19 -7.07 3.79
N LEU A 268 -18.08 -6.34 3.71
CA LEU A 268 -17.85 -5.07 4.42
C LEU A 268 -18.38 -3.91 3.58
#